data_AF-A0A022WE32-F1
#
_entry.id   AF-A0A022WE32-F1
#
_cell.length_a   1.000
_cell.length_b   1.000
_cell.length_c   1.000
_cell.angle_alpha   90.00
_cell.angle_beta   90.00
_cell.angle_gamma   90.00
#
_symmetry.space_group_name_H-M   'P 1'
#
loop_
_entity.id
_entity.type
_entity.pdbx_description
1 polymer ?
#
loop_
_entity_poly.entity_id
_entity_poly.type
_entity_poly.pdbx_seq_one_letter_code
_entity_poly.pdbx_strand_id
1 'polypeptide(L)'
;MAVSQATSRPVKETLGKYFDEPGTDDTLRHYDSRFFKGVVEPADRVESLTDMIRAYLQFFQENSLETWIAHGTLLGWWWNGKILPWDWDLDTQVSSNTLIYLGKYLNQTVYNYTGSKPGSRRKRQYLLDVNPASQDRHRGDGQNVIDARWTDISNGIYTDITGISELNYDTEPGVLSDKNFHQYREADIYPLRQSICEGVPASIPFNYIGILAAEYGNASLWRITYENHSWNGELREWVPFLS
;
A
#
# COMPACT_ATOMS: atom_id res chain seq x y z
N MET A 1 8.49 -51.52 -33.00
CA MET A 1 7.93 -51.13 -31.68
C MET A 1 8.42 -49.73 -31.37
N ALA A 2 7.57 -48.72 -31.50
CA ALA A 2 7.92 -47.33 -31.22
C ALA A 2 7.47 -46.99 -29.81
N VAL A 3 8.41 -46.61 -28.95
CA VAL A 3 8.16 -46.15 -27.58
C VAL A 3 7.73 -44.69 -27.65
N SER A 4 6.47 -44.44 -27.29
CA SER A 4 5.95 -43.09 -27.06
C SER A 4 6.60 -42.52 -25.80
N GLN A 5 7.43 -41.49 -25.95
CA GLN A 5 7.85 -40.65 -24.83
C GLN A 5 6.76 -39.61 -24.58
N ALA A 6 5.99 -39.81 -23.53
CA ALA A 6 5.14 -38.77 -22.96
C ALA A 6 6.05 -37.66 -22.42
N THR A 7 6.04 -36.50 -23.06
CA THR A 7 6.65 -35.28 -22.53
C THR A 7 5.83 -34.80 -21.35
N SER A 8 6.26 -35.11 -20.14
CA SER A 8 5.69 -34.49 -18.93
C SER A 8 5.94 -32.99 -19.01
N ARG A 9 4.86 -32.20 -19.05
CA ARG A 9 4.94 -30.75 -18.84
C ARG A 9 5.61 -30.51 -17.49
N PRO A 10 6.54 -29.55 -17.36
CA PRO A 10 7.11 -29.22 -16.07
C PRO A 10 5.96 -28.77 -15.16
N VAL A 11 5.83 -29.43 -14.02
CA VAL A 11 4.96 -28.96 -12.94
C VAL A 11 5.54 -27.61 -12.50
N LYS A 12 4.84 -26.51 -12.78
CA LYS A 12 5.20 -25.19 -12.25
C LYS A 12 5.12 -25.36 -10.72
N GLU A 13 6.26 -25.38 -10.02
CA GLU A 13 6.28 -25.38 -8.56
C GLU A 13 5.40 -24.23 -8.10
N THR A 14 4.34 -24.55 -7.37
CA THR A 14 3.47 -23.54 -6.77
C THR A 14 4.30 -22.85 -5.71
N LEU A 15 4.70 -21.60 -5.98
CA LEU A 15 5.34 -20.77 -4.96
C LEU A 15 4.37 -20.68 -3.78
N GLY A 16 4.82 -21.03 -2.58
CA GLY A 16 4.03 -20.85 -1.37
C GLY A 16 3.67 -19.37 -1.17
N LYS A 17 2.81 -19.10 -0.17
CA LYS A 17 2.56 -17.73 0.28
C LYS A 17 3.90 -17.11 0.70
N TYR A 18 4.24 -15.93 0.15
CA TYR A 18 5.52 -15.28 0.43
C TYR A 18 5.50 -14.45 1.73
N PHE A 19 4.37 -13.79 1.99
CA PHE A 19 4.18 -12.95 3.15
C PHE A 19 3.26 -13.62 4.17
N ASP A 20 3.67 -13.63 5.44
CA ASP A 20 2.91 -14.26 6.50
C ASP A 20 2.56 -13.26 7.61
N GLU A 21 1.30 -13.26 8.03
CA GLU A 21 0.79 -12.49 9.16
C GLU A 21 0.62 -13.39 10.39
N PRO A 22 0.81 -12.87 11.62
CA PRO A 22 0.74 -13.66 12.85
C PRO A 22 -0.69 -14.17 13.15
N GLY A 23 -1.69 -13.64 12.45
CA GLY A 23 -3.09 -14.05 12.54
C GLY A 23 -3.91 -13.42 11.42
N THR A 24 -5.17 -13.86 11.30
CA THR A 24 -6.07 -13.46 10.21
C THR A 24 -7.17 -12.50 10.64
N ASP A 25 -7.23 -12.13 11.92
CA ASP A 25 -8.19 -11.13 12.41
C ASP A 25 -7.81 -9.71 11.99
N ASP A 26 -8.74 -8.78 12.15
CA ASP A 26 -8.64 -7.36 11.78
C ASP A 26 -7.51 -6.61 12.48
N THR A 27 -6.91 -7.19 13.52
CA THR A 27 -5.78 -6.60 14.23
C THR A 27 -4.48 -7.23 13.75
N LEU A 28 -4.40 -8.56 13.74
CA LEU A 28 -3.16 -9.30 13.48
C LEU A 28 -2.77 -9.34 12.00
N ARG A 29 -3.73 -9.19 11.08
CA ARG A 29 -3.47 -9.22 9.63
C ARG A 29 -2.64 -8.04 9.10
N HIS A 30 -2.37 -7.02 9.92
CA HIS A 30 -1.62 -5.82 9.53
C HIS A 30 -0.18 -5.83 10.05
N TYR A 31 0.31 -7.01 10.46
CA TYR A 31 1.66 -7.22 10.96
C TYR A 31 2.39 -8.30 10.18
N ASP A 32 3.68 -8.08 9.91
CA ASP A 32 4.57 -9.08 9.36
C ASP A 32 5.06 -10.00 10.49
N SER A 33 4.84 -11.31 10.34
CA SER A 33 5.17 -12.32 11.35
C SER A 33 6.63 -12.31 11.78
N ARG A 34 7.56 -11.92 10.88
CA ARG A 34 9.00 -11.90 11.17
C ARG A 34 9.38 -10.85 12.20
N PHE A 35 8.58 -9.79 12.30
CA PHE A 35 8.88 -8.60 13.10
C PHE A 35 7.82 -8.30 14.17
N PHE A 36 6.75 -9.08 14.22
CA PHE A 36 5.66 -8.93 15.20
C PHE A 36 6.16 -9.12 16.65
N LYS A 37 5.86 -8.14 17.50
CA LYS A 37 6.22 -8.16 18.94
C LYS A 37 5.03 -7.96 19.88
N GLY A 38 3.83 -7.95 19.32
CA GLY A 38 2.60 -7.59 20.02
C GLY A 38 1.86 -6.47 19.29
N VAL A 39 0.56 -6.39 19.57
CA VAL A 39 -0.30 -5.36 19.00
C VAL A 39 0.09 -3.99 19.56
N VAL A 40 0.32 -3.03 18.68
CA VAL A 40 0.64 -1.65 19.05
C VAL A 40 -0.63 -0.93 19.50
N GLU A 41 -0.55 -0.21 20.61
CA GLU A 41 -1.64 0.60 21.14
C GLU A 41 -2.12 1.65 20.12
N PRO A 42 -3.41 2.01 20.08
CA PRO A 42 -3.97 2.86 19.03
C PRO A 42 -3.22 4.18 18.78
N ALA A 43 -2.81 4.88 19.84
CA ALA A 43 -2.07 6.15 19.71
C ALA A 43 -0.67 5.96 19.11
N ASP A 44 0.04 4.89 19.49
CA ASP A 44 1.34 4.55 18.91
C ASP A 44 1.20 3.97 17.49
N ARG A 45 0.06 3.36 17.15
CA ARG A 45 -0.24 2.90 15.79
C ARG A 45 -0.35 4.10 14.86
N VAL A 46 -1.16 5.11 15.20
CA VAL A 46 -1.28 6.35 14.41
C VAL A 46 0.10 6.98 14.22
N GLU A 47 0.91 7.12 15.28
CA GLU A 47 2.27 7.66 15.15
C GLU A 47 3.17 6.79 14.25
N SER A 48 3.03 5.48 14.30
CA SER A 48 3.80 4.55 13.46
C SER A 48 3.39 4.61 11.99
N LEU A 49 2.11 4.66 11.68
CA LEU A 49 1.61 4.82 10.31
C LEU A 49 1.99 6.19 9.74
N THR A 50 1.89 7.27 10.52
CA THR A 50 2.33 8.61 10.10
C THR A 50 3.82 8.65 9.76
N ASP A 51 4.68 8.06 10.60
CA ASP A 51 6.12 7.98 10.29
C ASP A 51 6.40 7.06 9.11
N MET A 52 5.61 6.01 8.92
CA MET A 52 5.76 5.04 7.84
C MET A 52 5.47 5.67 6.48
N ILE A 53 4.33 6.35 6.33
CA ILE A 53 3.99 6.99 5.05
C ILE A 53 4.98 8.10 4.70
N ARG A 54 5.47 8.85 5.70
CA ARG A 54 6.51 9.87 5.49
C ARG A 54 7.81 9.25 4.99
N ALA A 55 8.28 8.19 5.65
CA ALA A 55 9.49 7.50 5.28
C ALA A 55 9.38 6.86 3.89
N TYR A 56 8.23 6.25 3.59
CA TYR A 56 7.91 5.67 2.29
C TYR A 56 8.00 6.72 1.18
N LEU A 57 7.25 7.82 1.30
CA LEU A 57 7.21 8.87 0.27
C LEU A 57 8.58 9.52 0.08
N GLN A 58 9.32 9.75 1.17
CA GLN A 58 10.68 10.27 1.11
C GLN A 58 11.64 9.31 0.39
N PHE A 59 11.57 8.00 0.68
CA PHE A 59 12.40 6.99 0.02
C PHE A 59 12.19 6.99 -1.50
N PHE A 60 10.93 7.01 -1.95
CA PHE A 60 10.63 7.04 -3.39
C PHE A 60 11.10 8.34 -4.04
N GLN A 61 10.93 9.48 -3.36
CA GLN A 61 11.42 10.77 -3.85
C GLN A 61 12.95 10.79 -3.97
N GLU A 62 13.69 10.36 -2.94
CA GLU A 62 15.16 10.32 -2.92
C GLU A 62 15.73 9.41 -4.02
N ASN A 63 15.02 8.34 -4.36
CA ASN A 63 15.40 7.43 -5.44
C ASN A 63 14.86 7.83 -6.82
N SER A 64 14.14 8.97 -6.92
CA SER A 64 13.48 9.42 -8.15
C SER A 64 12.56 8.37 -8.77
N LEU A 65 11.81 7.65 -7.92
CA LEU A 65 10.87 6.59 -8.30
C LEU A 65 9.43 7.08 -8.19
N GLU A 66 8.60 6.67 -9.14
CA GLU A 66 7.19 7.00 -9.15
C GLU A 66 6.39 6.08 -8.22
N THR A 67 5.58 6.68 -7.36
CA THR A 67 4.56 6.03 -6.53
C THR A 67 3.44 7.01 -6.24
N TRP A 68 2.28 6.53 -5.83
CA TRP A 68 1.18 7.35 -5.29
C TRP A 68 0.47 6.63 -4.15
N ILE A 69 -0.20 7.41 -3.31
CA ILE A 69 -1.10 6.89 -2.28
C ILE A 69 -2.40 6.41 -2.91
N ALA A 70 -2.94 5.30 -2.42
CA ALA A 70 -4.11 4.63 -2.97
C ALA A 70 -5.12 4.27 -1.86
N HIS A 71 -6.28 3.74 -2.25
CA HIS A 71 -7.28 3.12 -1.37
C HIS A 71 -7.56 3.94 -0.08
N GLY A 72 -7.42 3.35 1.11
CA GLY A 72 -7.73 3.99 2.38
C GLY A 72 -6.82 5.18 2.66
N THR A 73 -5.54 5.10 2.27
CA THR A 73 -4.59 6.22 2.43
C THR A 73 -4.97 7.42 1.57
N LEU A 74 -5.45 7.18 0.33
CA LEU A 74 -5.98 8.24 -0.53
C LEU A 74 -7.28 8.83 0.03
N LEU A 75 -8.13 8.01 0.66
CA LEU A 75 -9.35 8.47 1.32
C LEU A 75 -9.04 9.38 2.52
N GLY A 76 -8.09 9.00 3.37
CA GLY A 76 -7.60 9.86 4.45
C GLY A 76 -7.08 11.19 3.89
N TRP A 77 -6.24 11.12 2.86
CA TRP A 77 -5.67 12.29 2.22
C TRP A 77 -6.76 13.25 1.68
N TRP A 78 -7.87 12.73 1.15
CA TRP A 78 -8.97 13.55 0.65
C TRP A 78 -9.53 14.52 1.71
N TRP A 79 -9.57 14.11 2.98
CA TRP A 79 -10.17 14.91 4.06
C TRP A 79 -9.29 16.08 4.50
N ASN A 80 -8.02 15.84 4.80
CA ASN A 80 -7.08 16.88 5.26
C ASN A 80 -5.61 16.60 4.91
N GLY A 81 -5.35 15.68 3.97
CA GLY A 81 -4.00 15.28 3.64
C GLY A 81 -3.33 14.43 4.72
N LYS A 82 -4.10 13.73 5.57
CA LYS A 82 -3.59 12.85 6.63
C LYS A 82 -4.14 11.44 6.51
N ILE A 83 -3.61 10.51 7.30
CA ILE A 83 -4.19 9.17 7.45
C ILE A 83 -5.48 9.25 8.30
N LEU A 84 -6.41 8.29 8.14
CA LEU A 84 -7.59 8.29 9.00
C LEU A 84 -7.19 7.80 10.41
N PRO A 85 -7.75 8.38 11.49
CA PRO A 85 -7.34 8.02 12.86
C PRO A 85 -7.61 6.56 13.26
N TRP A 86 -8.53 5.89 12.56
CA TRP A 86 -8.92 4.50 12.82
C TRP A 86 -8.25 3.49 11.89
N ASP A 87 -7.49 3.94 10.89
CA ASP A 87 -6.83 3.03 9.94
C ASP A 87 -5.84 2.09 10.66
N TRP A 88 -5.71 0.91 10.07
CA TRP A 88 -4.83 -0.15 10.57
C TRP A 88 -3.56 -0.28 9.75
N ASP A 89 -3.63 0.04 8.47
CA ASP A 89 -2.55 -0.01 7.49
C ASP A 89 -2.58 1.21 6.56
N LEU A 90 -1.68 1.16 5.57
CA LEU A 90 -1.59 2.14 4.51
C LEU A 90 -1.53 1.40 3.18
N ASP A 91 -1.95 2.09 2.13
CA ASP A 91 -2.05 1.56 0.79
C ASP A 91 -1.31 2.46 -0.20
N THR A 92 -0.40 1.84 -0.94
CA THR A 92 0.39 2.53 -1.94
C THR A 92 0.42 1.73 -3.22
N GLN A 93 0.56 2.45 -4.33
CA GLN A 93 0.66 1.83 -5.65
C GLN A 93 1.87 2.38 -6.41
N VAL A 94 2.33 1.55 -7.33
CA VAL A 94 3.45 1.84 -8.22
C VAL A 94 3.13 1.33 -9.63
N SER A 95 3.76 1.93 -10.64
CA SER A 95 3.73 1.37 -11.98
C SER A 95 4.53 0.05 -12.04
N SER A 96 4.21 -0.81 -13.02
CA SER A 96 4.96 -2.04 -13.28
C SER A 96 6.47 -1.80 -13.44
N ASN A 97 6.84 -0.71 -14.11
CA ASN A 97 8.24 -0.35 -14.32
C ASN A 97 8.95 -0.04 -12.99
N THR A 98 8.32 0.74 -12.12
CA THR A 98 8.85 0.99 -10.77
C THR A 98 8.95 -0.33 -10.00
N LEU A 99 7.92 -1.18 -10.01
CA LEU A 99 7.94 -2.45 -9.28
C LEU A 99 9.09 -3.37 -9.74
N ILE A 100 9.31 -3.48 -11.06
CA ILE A 100 10.44 -4.23 -11.64
C ILE A 100 11.77 -3.64 -11.14
N TYR A 101 11.89 -2.32 -11.11
CA TYR A 101 13.09 -1.63 -10.62
C TYR A 101 13.34 -1.93 -9.13
N LEU A 102 12.30 -1.83 -8.28
CA LEU A 102 12.37 -2.17 -6.86
C LEU A 102 12.90 -3.60 -6.70
N GLY A 103 12.28 -4.56 -7.38
CA GLY A 103 12.66 -5.98 -7.28
C GLY A 103 14.09 -6.26 -7.72
N LYS A 104 14.57 -5.58 -8.77
CA LYS A 104 15.89 -5.83 -9.35
C LYS A 104 17.03 -5.16 -8.60
N TYR A 105 16.82 -3.96 -8.06
CA TYR A 105 17.91 -3.12 -7.56
C TYR A 105 17.78 -2.72 -6.09
N LEU A 106 16.57 -2.74 -5.52
CA LEU A 106 16.29 -2.22 -4.18
C LEU A 106 15.68 -3.26 -3.23
N ASN A 107 15.37 -4.48 -3.69
CA ASN A 107 14.82 -5.52 -2.85
C ASN A 107 15.74 -5.79 -1.64
N GLN A 108 15.15 -5.99 -0.46
CA GLN A 108 15.82 -6.18 0.82
C GLN A 108 16.62 -4.96 1.32
N THR A 109 16.32 -3.76 0.80
CA THR A 109 16.90 -2.52 1.32
C THR A 109 16.30 -2.15 2.67
N VAL A 110 17.14 -1.82 3.65
CA VAL A 110 16.72 -1.24 4.92
C VAL A 110 16.94 0.28 4.88
N TYR A 111 15.86 1.03 5.02
CA TYR A 111 15.87 2.49 5.05
C TYR A 111 15.81 3.00 6.49
N ASN A 112 16.72 3.90 6.84
CA ASN A 112 16.77 4.53 8.16
C ASN A 112 16.01 5.85 8.13
N TYR A 113 15.02 5.99 9.00
CA TYR A 113 14.21 7.20 9.12
C TYR A 113 14.30 7.76 10.54
N THR A 114 14.28 9.08 10.65
CA THR A 114 14.18 9.78 11.93
C THR A 114 12.93 10.64 11.91
N GLY A 115 11.99 10.36 12.82
CA GLY A 115 10.72 11.06 12.93
C GLY A 115 10.89 12.58 13.06
N SER A 116 10.03 13.30 12.35
CA SER A 116 10.05 14.76 12.27
C SER A 116 9.25 15.44 13.40
N LYS A 117 8.57 14.67 14.27
CA LYS A 117 7.74 15.19 15.35
C LYS A 117 8.60 15.96 16.37
N PRO A 118 8.33 17.25 16.63
CA PRO A 118 9.06 18.00 17.64
C PRO A 118 9.00 17.30 19.01
N GLY A 119 10.15 17.07 19.63
CA GLY A 119 10.27 16.38 20.92
C GLY A 119 10.27 14.85 20.86
N SER A 120 10.03 14.24 19.69
CA SER A 120 10.05 12.79 19.48
C SER A 120 10.81 12.47 18.19
N ARG A 121 12.15 12.44 18.25
CA ARG A 121 13.01 11.98 17.14
C ARG A 121 13.19 10.47 17.18
N ARG A 122 12.07 9.73 17.11
CA ARG A 122 12.11 8.26 17.06
C ARG A 122 12.88 7.84 15.82
N LYS A 123 13.85 6.97 15.98
CA LYS A 123 14.54 6.32 14.87
C LYS A 123 13.76 5.07 14.51
N ARG A 124 13.46 4.91 13.22
CA ARG A 124 12.79 3.73 12.66
C ARG A 124 13.62 3.17 11.53
N GLN A 125 13.45 1.89 11.28
CA GLN A 125 14.06 1.19 10.17
C GLN A 125 12.96 0.47 9.41
N TYR A 126 12.92 0.68 8.12
CA TYR A 126 11.92 0.08 7.26
C TYR A 126 12.58 -0.84 6.24
N LEU A 127 12.08 -2.07 6.12
CA LEU A 127 12.52 -3.03 5.12
C LEU A 127 11.62 -2.91 3.89
N LEU A 128 12.22 -2.64 2.73
CA LEU A 128 11.59 -2.87 1.44
C LEU A 128 11.78 -4.34 1.05
N ASP A 129 10.69 -5.10 0.99
CA ASP A 129 10.69 -6.52 0.65
C ASP A 129 9.79 -6.77 -0.55
N VAL A 130 10.38 -7.20 -1.67
CA VAL A 130 9.67 -7.45 -2.92
C VAL A 130 9.43 -8.94 -3.08
N ASN A 131 8.16 -9.31 -3.20
CA ASN A 131 7.73 -10.68 -3.43
C ASN A 131 8.25 -11.16 -4.80
N PRO A 132 8.99 -12.29 -4.89
CA PRO A 132 9.43 -12.84 -6.17
C PRO A 132 8.28 -13.12 -7.16
N ALA A 133 7.08 -13.42 -6.65
CA ALA A 133 5.87 -13.59 -7.45
C ALA A 133 5.37 -12.28 -8.09
N SER A 134 5.94 -11.11 -7.75
CA SER A 134 5.63 -9.82 -8.40
C SER A 134 5.89 -9.81 -9.91
N GLN A 135 6.76 -10.70 -10.40
CA GLN A 135 7.06 -10.86 -11.82
C GLN A 135 5.92 -11.51 -12.61
N ASP A 136 5.15 -12.38 -11.96
CA ASP A 136 3.93 -12.94 -12.55
C ASP A 136 2.77 -12.01 -12.19
N ARG A 137 2.20 -11.32 -13.19
CA ARG A 137 1.12 -10.35 -12.94
C ARG A 137 -0.25 -11.01 -12.82
N HIS A 138 -0.36 -12.33 -12.99
CA HIS A 138 -1.59 -13.05 -12.73
C HIS A 138 -1.81 -13.29 -11.24
N ARG A 139 -3.08 -13.35 -10.81
CA ARG A 139 -3.45 -13.62 -9.42
C ARG A 139 -2.97 -14.98 -8.90
N GLY A 140 -2.93 -15.99 -9.77
CA GLY A 140 -2.65 -17.37 -9.38
C GLY A 140 -3.70 -17.92 -8.41
N ASP A 141 -3.23 -18.58 -7.34
CA ASP A 141 -4.06 -19.13 -6.26
C ASP A 141 -4.53 -18.09 -5.22
N GLY A 142 -4.14 -16.82 -5.40
CA GLY A 142 -4.49 -15.73 -4.50
C GLY A 142 -3.56 -15.57 -3.29
N GLN A 143 -2.53 -16.41 -3.14
CA GLN A 143 -1.59 -16.32 -2.01
C GLN A 143 -0.55 -15.20 -2.18
N ASN A 144 -0.32 -14.75 -3.42
CA ASN A 144 0.74 -13.80 -3.77
C ASN A 144 0.19 -12.57 -4.52
N VAL A 145 -0.95 -12.05 -4.04
CA VAL A 145 -1.61 -10.86 -4.58
C VAL A 145 -0.80 -9.59 -4.29
N ILE A 146 -0.14 -9.50 -3.13
CA ILE A 146 0.70 -8.37 -2.76
C ILE A 146 2.10 -8.51 -3.36
N ASP A 147 2.57 -7.43 -4.00
CA ASP A 147 3.80 -7.41 -4.77
C ASP A 147 5.04 -7.04 -3.96
N ALA A 148 4.90 -6.12 -3.00
CA ALA A 148 5.98 -5.78 -2.09
C ALA A 148 5.41 -5.21 -0.78
N ARG A 149 6.24 -5.18 0.26
CA ARG A 149 5.95 -4.56 1.55
C ARG A 149 7.02 -3.56 1.92
N TRP A 150 6.58 -2.54 2.64
CA TRP A 150 7.43 -1.63 3.38
C TRP A 150 7.13 -1.79 4.87
N THR A 151 8.02 -2.48 5.59
CA THR A 151 7.76 -2.99 6.94
C THR A 151 8.61 -2.29 7.99
N ASP A 152 8.00 -1.76 9.05
CA ASP A 152 8.72 -1.31 10.24
C ASP A 152 9.26 -2.53 11.00
N ILE A 153 10.58 -2.74 10.96
CA ILE A 153 11.21 -3.92 11.56
C ILE A 153 11.17 -3.89 13.10
N SER A 154 10.79 -2.76 13.70
CA SER A 154 10.74 -2.59 15.15
C SER A 154 9.47 -3.21 15.77
N ASN A 155 8.34 -3.18 15.05
CA ASN A 155 7.03 -3.63 15.56
C ASN A 155 6.27 -4.56 14.59
N GLY A 156 6.69 -4.63 13.32
CA GLY A 156 6.10 -5.46 12.28
C GLY A 156 4.94 -4.85 11.52
N ILE A 157 4.49 -3.63 11.82
CA ILE A 157 3.49 -2.94 10.98
C ILE A 157 4.10 -2.76 9.59
N TYR A 158 3.29 -2.91 8.55
CA TYR A 158 3.72 -2.67 7.17
C TYR A 158 2.66 -1.90 6.38
N THR A 159 3.09 -1.39 5.22
CA THR A 159 2.21 -0.97 4.13
C THR A 159 2.46 -1.85 2.92
N ASP A 160 1.37 -2.21 2.24
CA ASP A 160 1.44 -2.95 0.99
C ASP A 160 1.76 -1.99 -0.17
N ILE A 161 2.63 -2.47 -1.06
CA ILE A 161 2.99 -1.80 -2.31
C ILE A 161 2.43 -2.66 -3.45
N THR A 162 1.41 -2.13 -4.13
CA THR A 162 0.71 -2.84 -5.19
C THR A 162 1.11 -2.32 -6.56
N GLY A 163 1.57 -3.21 -7.44
CA GLY A 163 1.88 -2.84 -8.82
C GLY A 163 0.63 -2.84 -9.70
N ILE A 164 0.45 -1.79 -10.49
CA ILE A 164 -0.56 -1.77 -11.56
C ILE A 164 0.11 -1.84 -12.95
N SER A 165 -0.53 -2.58 -13.85
CA SER A 165 -0.06 -2.80 -15.22
C SER A 165 -1.24 -3.10 -16.15
N GLU A 166 -1.09 -2.89 -17.45
CA GLU A 166 -2.05 -3.41 -18.43
C GLU A 166 -1.93 -4.93 -18.53
N LEU A 167 -2.87 -5.66 -17.94
CA LEU A 167 -2.86 -7.13 -17.95
C LEU A 167 -3.53 -7.73 -19.19
N ASN A 168 -4.53 -7.03 -19.71
CA ASN A 168 -5.46 -7.51 -20.72
C ASN A 168 -5.43 -6.64 -21.98
N TYR A 169 -4.25 -6.24 -22.46
CA TYR A 169 -4.12 -5.28 -23.57
C TYR A 169 -4.96 -5.63 -24.81
N ASP A 170 -5.02 -6.92 -25.16
CA ASP A 170 -5.74 -7.39 -26.35
C ASP A 170 -7.28 -7.25 -26.22
N THR A 171 -7.82 -7.23 -25.00
CA THR A 171 -9.27 -7.20 -24.76
C THR A 171 -9.74 -5.91 -24.09
N GLU A 172 -8.89 -5.24 -23.32
CA GLU A 172 -9.17 -4.06 -22.51
C GLU A 172 -7.99 -3.05 -22.58
N PRO A 173 -7.65 -2.52 -23.77
CA PRO A 173 -6.55 -1.58 -23.91
C PRO A 173 -6.80 -0.30 -23.10
N GLY A 174 -5.77 0.23 -22.45
CA GLY A 174 -5.87 1.41 -21.58
C GLY A 174 -6.41 1.13 -20.18
N VAL A 175 -6.61 -0.14 -19.81
CA VAL A 175 -7.01 -0.56 -18.45
C VAL A 175 -5.80 -1.10 -17.70
N LEU A 176 -5.46 -0.39 -16.63
CA LEU A 176 -4.47 -0.82 -15.65
C LEU A 176 -5.15 -1.67 -14.59
N SER A 177 -4.51 -2.75 -14.17
CA SER A 177 -5.03 -3.63 -13.13
C SER A 177 -3.96 -4.14 -12.19
N ASP A 178 -4.35 -4.41 -10.95
CA ASP A 178 -3.57 -5.18 -10.00
C ASP A 178 -3.99 -6.66 -9.99
N LYS A 179 -3.34 -7.45 -9.12
CA LYS A 179 -3.65 -8.87 -8.93
C LYS A 179 -4.94 -9.12 -8.14
N ASN A 180 -5.49 -8.08 -7.52
CA ASN A 180 -6.70 -8.15 -6.71
C ASN A 180 -7.97 -7.72 -7.43
N PHE A 181 -7.90 -7.57 -8.76
CA PHE A 181 -9.02 -7.16 -9.61
C PHE A 181 -9.43 -5.70 -9.48
N HIS A 182 -8.60 -4.84 -8.87
CA HIS A 182 -8.79 -3.41 -9.02
C HIS A 182 -8.39 -2.99 -10.43
N GLN A 183 -9.26 -2.22 -11.08
CA GLN A 183 -9.07 -1.77 -12.45
C GLN A 183 -9.24 -0.26 -12.53
N TYR A 184 -8.38 0.38 -13.31
CA TYR A 184 -8.37 1.81 -13.53
C TYR A 184 -8.19 2.07 -15.02
N ARG A 185 -8.83 3.12 -15.55
CA ARG A 185 -8.38 3.62 -16.85
C ARG A 185 -7.04 4.32 -16.64
N GLU A 186 -6.15 4.25 -17.63
CA GLU A 186 -4.87 4.96 -17.58
C GLU A 186 -5.07 6.45 -17.26
N ALA A 187 -6.09 7.08 -17.85
CA ALA A 187 -6.46 8.48 -17.61
C ALA A 187 -7.03 8.78 -16.21
N ASP A 188 -7.42 7.76 -15.44
CA ASP A 188 -7.80 7.93 -14.04
C ASP A 188 -6.57 8.07 -13.14
N ILE A 189 -5.45 7.44 -13.52
CA ILE A 189 -4.18 7.49 -12.80
C ILE A 189 -3.33 8.65 -13.28
N TYR A 190 -3.11 8.76 -14.59
CA TYR A 190 -2.12 9.68 -15.16
C TYR A 190 -2.75 10.92 -15.84
N PRO A 191 -2.03 12.06 -15.83
CA PRO A 191 -0.80 12.30 -15.10
C PRO A 191 -1.07 12.40 -13.59
N LEU A 192 -0.17 11.84 -12.79
CA LEU A 192 -0.25 11.97 -11.33
C LEU A 192 -0.22 13.44 -10.92
N ARG A 193 -0.98 13.78 -9.88
CA ARG A 193 -1.00 15.14 -9.31
C ARG A 193 -0.09 15.21 -8.10
N GLN A 194 0.64 16.31 -7.98
CA GLN A 194 1.46 16.58 -6.80
C GLN A 194 0.60 17.17 -5.67
N SER A 195 0.82 16.69 -4.45
CA SER A 195 0.12 17.11 -3.24
C SER A 195 1.01 16.94 -2.01
N ILE A 196 0.41 17.05 -0.82
CA ILE A 196 1.05 16.83 0.48
C ILE A 196 0.24 15.78 1.24
N CYS A 197 0.92 14.75 1.76
CA CYS A 197 0.36 13.76 2.68
C CYS A 197 1.21 13.73 3.95
N GLU A 198 0.58 13.85 5.12
CA GLU A 198 1.24 13.92 6.42
C GLU A 198 2.36 14.98 6.49
N GLY A 199 2.21 16.07 5.72
CA GLY A 199 3.20 17.16 5.68
C GLY A 199 4.43 16.89 4.80
N VAL A 200 4.49 15.80 4.04
CA VAL A 200 5.54 15.54 3.04
C VAL A 200 4.97 15.50 1.62
N PRO A 201 5.79 15.79 0.58
CA PRO A 201 5.36 15.66 -0.81
C PRO A 201 4.82 14.26 -1.13
N ALA A 202 3.69 14.21 -1.83
CA ALA A 202 3.04 12.98 -2.25
C ALA A 202 2.46 13.12 -3.66
N SER A 203 2.35 12.01 -4.37
CA SER A 203 1.57 11.96 -5.62
C SER A 203 0.23 11.28 -5.38
N ILE A 204 -0.79 11.69 -6.13
CA ILE A 204 -2.13 11.11 -6.14
C ILE A 204 -2.58 10.85 -7.58
N PRO A 205 -3.52 9.91 -7.80
CA PRO A 205 -4.15 9.70 -9.12
C PRO A 205 -4.81 10.96 -9.69
N PHE A 206 -4.90 11.08 -11.01
CA PHE A 206 -5.54 12.20 -11.67
C PHE A 206 -7.04 12.33 -11.32
N ASN A 207 -7.78 11.22 -11.38
CA ASN A 207 -9.21 11.14 -11.10
C ASN A 207 -9.50 10.52 -9.73
N TYR A 208 -8.77 10.97 -8.70
CA TYR A 208 -8.89 10.43 -7.33
C TYR A 208 -10.34 10.46 -6.80
N ILE A 209 -11.17 11.46 -7.16
CA ILE A 209 -12.59 11.51 -6.76
C ILE A 209 -13.36 10.33 -7.33
N GLY A 210 -13.20 10.05 -8.63
CA GLY A 210 -13.87 8.94 -9.30
C GLY A 210 -13.44 7.59 -8.74
N ILE A 211 -12.13 7.43 -8.47
CA ILE A 211 -11.56 6.23 -7.85
C ILE A 211 -12.15 6.00 -6.45
N LEU A 212 -12.10 6.99 -5.58
CA LEU A 212 -12.64 6.89 -4.21
C LEU A 212 -14.15 6.65 -4.20
N ALA A 213 -14.90 7.32 -5.09
CA ALA A 213 -16.33 7.13 -5.22
C ALA A 213 -16.71 5.72 -5.71
N ALA A 214 -15.93 5.14 -6.61
CA ALA A 214 -16.14 3.78 -7.09
C ALA A 214 -15.84 2.73 -6.00
N GLU A 215 -14.82 2.98 -5.18
CA GLU A 215 -14.36 2.04 -4.17
C GLU A 215 -15.16 2.12 -2.86
N TYR A 216 -15.38 3.32 -2.33
CA TYR A 216 -16.00 3.55 -1.02
C TYR A 216 -17.42 4.14 -1.11
N GLY A 217 -17.91 4.39 -2.32
CA GLY A 217 -19.17 5.07 -2.57
C GLY A 217 -19.08 6.59 -2.35
N ASN A 218 -19.97 7.34 -3.01
CA ASN A 218 -20.00 8.81 -2.91
C ASN A 218 -20.07 9.33 -1.46
N ALA A 219 -20.72 8.59 -0.56
CA ALA A 219 -20.89 8.98 0.84
C ALA A 219 -19.56 9.12 1.58
N SER A 220 -18.52 8.37 1.20
CA SER A 220 -17.18 8.45 1.82
C SER A 220 -16.55 9.84 1.70
N LEU A 221 -16.96 10.63 0.69
CA LEU A 221 -16.38 11.94 0.39
C LEU A 221 -17.06 13.10 1.13
N TRP A 222 -18.19 12.86 1.79
CA TRP A 222 -18.97 13.92 2.47
C TRP A 222 -19.62 13.50 3.80
N ARG A 223 -19.66 12.21 4.13
CA ARG A 223 -20.21 11.74 5.40
C ARG A 223 -19.27 12.13 6.53
N ILE A 224 -19.75 12.99 7.42
CA ILE A 224 -18.98 13.58 8.52
C ILE A 224 -19.00 12.76 9.83
N THR A 225 -19.50 11.52 9.81
CA THR A 225 -19.49 10.62 10.96
C THR A 225 -19.17 9.19 10.53
N TYR A 226 -18.12 8.62 11.12
CA TYR A 226 -17.63 7.27 10.82
C TYR A 226 -16.70 6.78 11.94
N GLU A 227 -16.64 5.47 12.19
CA GLU A 227 -15.70 4.85 13.15
C GLU A 227 -15.57 5.57 14.51
N ASN A 228 -16.69 5.96 15.14
CA ASN A 228 -16.72 6.71 16.41
C ASN A 228 -16.06 8.10 16.37
N HIS A 229 -15.94 8.70 15.20
CA HIS A 229 -15.45 10.06 15.00
C HIS A 229 -16.48 10.93 14.29
N SER A 230 -16.39 12.24 14.50
CA SER A 230 -17.01 13.26 13.66
C SER A 230 -15.95 14.13 12.98
N TRP A 231 -16.25 14.57 11.78
CA TRP A 231 -15.45 15.58 11.09
C TRP A 231 -15.74 16.96 11.69
N ASN A 232 -14.70 17.63 12.19
CA ASN A 232 -14.75 19.03 12.60
C ASN A 232 -14.29 19.93 11.43
N GLY A 233 -15.23 20.67 10.84
CA GLY A 233 -14.95 21.54 9.69
C GLY A 233 -14.06 22.75 9.98
N GLU A 234 -14.00 23.22 11.24
CA GLU A 234 -13.15 24.35 11.63
C GLU A 234 -11.69 23.90 11.80
N LEU A 235 -11.49 22.78 12.49
CA LEU A 235 -10.16 22.19 12.69
C LEU A 235 -9.64 21.50 11.42
N ARG A 236 -10.55 21.06 10.54
CA ARG A 236 -10.29 20.13 9.44
C ARG A 236 -9.67 18.83 9.95
N GLU A 237 -10.28 18.27 10.98
CA GLU A 237 -9.81 17.04 11.62
C GLU A 237 -10.99 16.11 11.92
N TRP A 238 -10.72 14.82 11.89
CA TRP A 238 -11.57 13.81 12.50
C TRP A 238 -11.33 13.81 14.01
N VAL A 239 -12.38 14.09 14.78
CA VAL A 239 -12.34 14.11 16.24
C VAL A 239 -13.13 12.93 16.80
N PRO A 240 -12.63 12.21 17.81
CA PRO A 240 -13.38 11.13 18.43
C PRO A 240 -14.63 11.68 19.11
N PHE A 241 -15.71 10.90 19.12
CA PHE A 241 -16.85 11.20 19.99
C PHE A 241 -16.35 11.23 21.43
N LEU A 242 -16.67 12.32 22.15
CA LEU A 242 -16.36 12.42 23.57
C LEU A 242 -17.04 11.25 24.30
N SER A 243 -16.24 10.40 24.94
CA SER A 243 -16.68 9.41 25.92
C SER A 243 -17.00 10.07 27.26
#